data_AF-A0A937X963-F1
#
_entry.id   AF-A0A937X963-F1
#
_cell.length_a   1.000
_cell.length_b   1.000
_cell.length_c   1.000
_cell.angle_alpha   90.00
_cell.angle_beta   90.00
_cell.angle_gamma   90.00
#
_symmetry.space_group_name_H-M   'P 1'
#
loop_
_entity.id
_entity.type
_entity.pdbx_description
1 polymer ?
#
loop_
_entity_poly.entity_id
_entity_poly.type
_entity_poly.pdbx_seq_one_letter_code
_entity_poly.pdbx_strand_id
1 'polypeptide(L)'
;MTKGLGWAGIGLRAAVAVGLAAAFLAGAAGGAATEMEEDEARQERLMQLYDRMIRFNLEGVQTLPEKEIDERMGEFSGVEVGKRIADWAEYFWKRGVTTYRFGLKPGGYAAEGRLVDDFRTDCVLFVYRTTELGRSSSALEAVQFAFGTRFYGASLEEVVDEEGRVDYDSPVHLDYAEEMIGSGIWGRDITDSLSVTVADPAGTERYPAGELRYAPKNLLDLSGLMDGDIVWFVADERTEAGRSVRAAGTQIGHLGIVRRDPDGTKLIHAAASGLEGHYEGGKVEKVPLATYLARVETWKGLVVTRIENF
;
A
#
# COMPACT_ATOMS: atom_id res chain seq x y z
N MET A 1 -18.94 -94.07 -29.69
CA MET A 1 -19.61 -92.89 -30.29
C MET A 1 -18.97 -91.64 -29.71
N THR A 2 -18.77 -90.63 -30.58
CA THR A 2 -18.37 -89.21 -30.33
C THR A 2 -17.04 -88.97 -29.62
N LYS A 3 -15.96 -88.64 -30.36
CA LYS A 3 -15.57 -87.37 -31.05
C LYS A 3 -14.98 -86.32 -30.08
N GLY A 4 -13.78 -85.84 -30.44
CA GLY A 4 -12.94 -84.91 -29.68
C GLY A 4 -13.20 -83.42 -29.95
N LEU A 5 -12.30 -82.58 -29.40
CA LEU A 5 -11.99 -81.15 -29.63
C LEU A 5 -11.40 -80.65 -28.29
N GLY A 6 -10.33 -79.88 -28.18
CA GLY A 6 -9.47 -79.16 -29.11
C GLY A 6 -8.76 -78.10 -28.26
N TRP A 7 -7.43 -78.16 -28.18
CA TRP A 7 -6.59 -77.13 -27.58
C TRP A 7 -6.47 -75.95 -28.56
N ALA A 8 -6.90 -74.74 -28.16
CA ALA A 8 -6.37 -73.46 -28.63
C ALA A 8 -7.07 -72.29 -27.91
N GLY A 9 -6.31 -71.40 -27.27
CA GLY A 9 -6.82 -70.05 -26.94
C GLY A 9 -6.52 -69.51 -25.54
N ILE A 10 -5.26 -69.49 -25.08
CA ILE A 10 -4.87 -68.73 -23.85
C ILE A 10 -3.76 -67.69 -24.13
N GLY A 11 -3.33 -67.52 -25.38
CA GLY A 11 -2.17 -66.67 -25.72
C GLY A 11 -2.43 -65.17 -25.97
N LEU A 12 -3.68 -64.67 -26.01
CA LEU A 12 -3.94 -63.32 -26.57
C LEU A 12 -4.50 -62.28 -25.57
N ARG A 13 -4.84 -62.65 -24.33
CA ARG A 13 -5.42 -61.70 -23.35
C ARG A 13 -4.42 -61.07 -22.38
N ALA A 14 -3.23 -61.64 -22.20
CA ALA A 14 -2.20 -61.07 -21.32
C ALA A 14 -1.40 -59.93 -21.98
N ALA A 15 -1.19 -59.98 -23.30
CA ALA A 15 -0.40 -58.96 -24.02
C ALA A 15 -1.13 -57.61 -24.17
N VAL A 16 -2.48 -57.61 -24.23
CA VAL A 16 -3.28 -56.38 -24.38
C VAL A 16 -3.37 -55.61 -23.05
N ALA A 17 -3.40 -56.30 -21.91
CA ALA A 17 -3.46 -55.67 -20.59
C ALA A 17 -2.13 -54.99 -20.18
N VAL A 18 -0.98 -55.54 -20.59
CA VAL A 18 0.34 -54.95 -20.32
C VAL A 18 0.61 -53.72 -21.20
N GLY A 19 0.13 -53.71 -22.45
CA GLY A 19 0.25 -52.55 -23.34
C GLY A 19 -0.57 -51.33 -22.88
N LEU A 20 -1.78 -51.56 -22.35
CA LEU A 20 -2.64 -50.50 -21.82
C LEU A 20 -2.07 -49.87 -20.54
N ALA A 21 -1.45 -50.66 -19.65
CA ALA A 21 -0.81 -50.14 -18.43
C ALA A 21 0.46 -49.31 -18.74
N ALA A 22 1.25 -49.72 -19.74
CA ALA A 22 2.45 -48.98 -20.15
C ALA A 22 2.10 -47.65 -20.83
N ALA A 23 1.03 -47.61 -21.63
CA ALA A 23 0.54 -46.36 -22.25
C ALA A 23 -0.01 -45.37 -21.21
N PHE A 24 -0.66 -45.87 -20.15
CA PHE A 24 -1.19 -45.03 -19.07
C PHE A 24 -0.06 -44.44 -18.20
N LEU A 25 0.98 -45.23 -17.90
CA LEU A 25 2.16 -44.77 -17.16
C LEU A 25 3.03 -43.81 -17.97
N ALA A 26 3.19 -44.04 -19.28
CA ALA A 26 3.91 -43.12 -20.17
C ALA A 26 3.14 -41.79 -20.36
N GLY A 27 1.81 -41.83 -20.44
CA GLY A 27 0.97 -40.62 -20.48
C GLY A 27 1.01 -39.81 -19.18
N ALA A 28 1.01 -40.49 -18.02
CA ALA A 28 1.15 -39.83 -16.72
C ALA A 28 2.54 -39.22 -16.51
N ALA A 29 3.61 -39.89 -16.95
CA ALA A 29 4.97 -39.35 -16.88
C ALA A 29 5.19 -38.18 -17.87
N GLY A 30 4.57 -38.23 -19.06
CA GLY A 30 4.60 -37.14 -20.03
C GLY A 30 3.84 -35.90 -19.54
N GLY A 31 2.67 -36.08 -18.92
CA GLY A 31 1.89 -34.98 -18.34
C GLY A 31 2.59 -34.30 -17.15
N ALA A 32 3.22 -35.09 -16.27
CA ALA A 32 3.97 -34.54 -15.14
C ALA A 32 5.24 -33.76 -15.56
N ALA A 33 5.90 -34.18 -16.64
CA ALA A 33 7.05 -33.45 -17.18
C ALA A 33 6.62 -32.11 -17.81
N THR A 34 5.49 -32.07 -18.52
CA THR A 34 4.96 -30.82 -19.09
C THR A 34 4.47 -29.85 -18.03
N GLU A 35 3.82 -30.33 -16.97
CA GLU A 35 3.40 -29.47 -15.85
C GLU A 35 4.61 -28.83 -15.13
N MET A 36 5.69 -29.60 -14.92
CA MET A 36 6.91 -29.08 -14.32
C MET A 36 7.62 -28.05 -15.20
N GLU A 37 7.69 -28.28 -16.51
CA GLU A 37 8.26 -27.31 -17.47
C GLU A 37 7.45 -26.00 -17.54
N GLU A 38 6.11 -26.10 -17.48
CA GLU A 38 5.21 -24.94 -17.45
C GLU A 38 5.36 -24.13 -16.15
N ASP A 39 5.48 -24.81 -15.01
CA ASP A 39 5.70 -24.19 -13.69
C ASP A 39 7.06 -23.50 -13.62
N GLU A 40 8.14 -24.14 -14.09
CA GLU A 40 9.48 -23.53 -14.15
C GLU A 40 9.48 -22.28 -15.03
N ALA A 41 8.87 -22.35 -16.23
CA ALA A 41 8.77 -21.20 -17.12
C ALA A 41 7.93 -20.07 -16.52
N ARG A 42 6.88 -20.39 -15.76
CA ARG A 42 6.08 -19.39 -15.05
C ARG A 42 6.88 -18.74 -13.93
N GLN A 43 7.61 -19.52 -13.14
CA GLN A 43 8.44 -19.00 -12.06
C GLN A 43 9.55 -18.10 -12.60
N GLU A 44 10.17 -18.46 -13.72
CA GLU A 44 11.15 -17.61 -14.41
C GLU A 44 10.52 -16.28 -14.86
N ARG A 45 9.34 -16.30 -15.47
CA ARG A 45 8.61 -15.07 -15.85
C ARG A 45 8.31 -14.19 -14.65
N LEU A 46 7.86 -14.77 -13.55
CA LEU A 46 7.57 -14.03 -12.31
C LEU A 46 8.81 -13.36 -11.73
N MET A 47 9.95 -14.05 -11.72
CA MET A 47 11.21 -13.47 -11.28
C MET A 47 11.66 -12.31 -12.19
N GLN A 48 11.48 -12.45 -13.51
CA GLN A 48 11.78 -11.37 -14.44
C GLN A 48 10.87 -10.14 -14.23
N LEU A 49 9.56 -10.34 -14.00
CA LEU A 49 8.63 -9.24 -13.70
C LEU A 49 8.99 -8.56 -12.38
N TYR A 50 9.31 -9.36 -11.35
CA TYR A 50 9.78 -8.87 -10.06
C TYR A 50 11.03 -7.97 -10.23
N ASP A 51 12.06 -8.46 -10.92
CA ASP A 51 13.29 -7.70 -11.15
C ASP A 51 13.04 -6.41 -11.93
N ARG A 52 12.17 -6.43 -12.95
CA ARG A 52 11.78 -5.22 -13.69
C ARG A 52 11.07 -4.22 -12.80
N MET A 53 10.12 -4.65 -11.97
CA MET A 53 9.43 -3.79 -11.01
C MET A 53 10.40 -3.15 -10.02
N ILE A 54 11.34 -3.92 -9.46
CA ILE A 54 12.36 -3.40 -8.55
C ILE A 54 13.21 -2.34 -9.26
N ARG A 55 13.76 -2.65 -10.43
CA ARG A 55 14.62 -1.73 -11.19
C ARG A 55 13.89 -0.46 -11.59
N PHE A 56 12.64 -0.56 -12.05
CA PHE A 56 11.81 0.59 -12.41
C PHE A 56 11.63 1.59 -11.26
N ASN A 57 11.57 1.06 -10.02
CA ASN A 57 11.35 1.85 -8.81
C ASN A 57 12.64 2.30 -8.11
N LEU A 58 13.78 1.62 -8.30
CA LEU A 58 15.05 1.94 -7.62
C LEU A 58 16.16 2.55 -8.50
N GLU A 59 16.16 2.31 -9.82
CA GLU A 59 17.22 2.83 -10.70
C GLU A 59 16.88 4.21 -11.31
N GLY A 60 15.69 4.76 -11.01
CA GLY A 60 15.19 6.01 -11.59
C GLY A 60 15.60 7.27 -10.83
N VAL A 61 15.58 8.42 -11.51
CA VAL A 61 15.78 9.75 -10.90
C VAL A 61 14.69 10.16 -9.92
N GLN A 62 13.62 9.38 -9.83
CA GLN A 62 12.47 9.58 -8.95
C GLN A 62 12.68 9.01 -7.55
N THR A 63 13.67 8.14 -7.33
CA THR A 63 14.00 7.59 -6.01
C THR A 63 15.28 8.23 -5.47
N LEU A 64 15.41 8.28 -4.16
CA LEU A 64 16.71 8.45 -3.53
C LEU A 64 17.64 7.31 -3.96
N PRO A 65 18.97 7.56 -4.03
CA PRO A 65 19.94 6.50 -4.25
C PRO A 65 19.77 5.39 -3.21
N GLU A 66 19.76 4.13 -3.64
CA GLU A 66 19.55 2.97 -2.74
C GLU A 66 20.49 3.00 -1.53
N LYS A 67 21.77 3.32 -1.78
CA LYS A 67 22.78 3.46 -0.73
C LYS A 67 22.40 4.50 0.33
N GLU A 68 21.81 5.62 -0.07
CA GLU A 68 21.35 6.66 0.86
C GLU A 68 20.18 6.16 1.72
N ILE A 69 19.25 5.41 1.11
CA ILE A 69 18.13 4.79 1.81
C ILE A 69 18.64 3.77 2.83
N ASP A 70 19.51 2.86 2.40
CA ASP A 70 20.07 1.79 3.24
C ASP A 70 20.90 2.35 4.40
N GLU A 71 21.72 3.38 4.15
CA GLU A 71 22.49 4.06 5.20
C GLU A 71 21.57 4.65 6.28
N ARG A 72 20.46 5.31 5.89
CA ARG A 72 19.48 5.83 6.86
C ARG A 72 18.71 4.74 7.58
N MET A 73 18.31 3.67 6.90
CA MET A 73 17.69 2.52 7.58
C MET A 73 18.64 1.90 8.61
N GLY A 74 19.94 1.85 8.32
CA GLY A 74 20.97 1.42 9.26
C GLY A 74 21.04 2.29 10.52
N GLU A 75 20.91 3.61 10.38
CA GLU A 75 20.87 4.54 11.53
C GLU A 75 19.61 4.38 12.40
N PHE A 76 18.52 3.93 11.79
CA PHE A 76 17.24 3.68 12.46
C PHE A 76 17.14 2.26 13.04
N SER A 77 18.19 1.46 12.91
CA SER A 77 18.22 0.09 13.45
C SER A 77 18.00 0.09 14.97
N GLY A 78 17.08 -0.76 15.43
CA GLY A 78 16.69 -0.86 16.84
C GLY A 78 15.75 0.24 17.35
N VAL A 79 15.31 1.16 16.49
CA VAL A 79 14.31 2.17 16.81
C VAL A 79 12.90 1.63 16.56
N GLU A 80 11.95 1.95 17.43
CA GLU A 80 10.55 1.57 17.27
C GLU A 80 9.97 2.07 15.94
N VAL A 81 9.12 1.25 15.31
CA VAL A 81 8.61 1.51 13.95
C VAL A 81 7.92 2.89 13.80
N GLY A 82 7.09 3.30 14.76
CA GLY A 82 6.45 4.62 14.73
C GLY A 82 7.47 5.77 14.68
N LYS A 83 8.55 5.66 15.47
CA LYS A 83 9.63 6.64 15.44
C LYS A 83 10.41 6.62 14.12
N ARG A 84 10.65 5.44 13.52
CA ARG A 84 11.26 5.34 12.18
C ARG A 84 10.42 6.02 11.11
N ILE A 85 9.10 5.82 11.13
CA ILE A 85 8.15 6.47 10.21
C ILE A 85 8.21 8.00 10.37
N ALA A 86 8.17 8.49 11.61
CA ALA A 86 8.26 9.92 11.89
C ALA A 86 9.62 10.53 11.48
N ASP A 87 10.72 9.79 11.67
CA ASP A 87 12.05 10.22 11.29
C ASP A 87 12.19 10.27 9.74
N TRP A 88 11.57 9.34 8.99
CA TRP A 88 11.46 9.44 7.53
C TRP A 88 10.60 10.61 7.06
N ALA A 89 9.45 10.84 7.69
CA ALA A 89 8.61 12.01 7.39
C ALA A 89 9.38 13.31 7.63
N GLU A 90 10.11 13.41 8.73
CA GLU A 90 10.96 14.54 9.05
C GLU A 90 12.14 14.69 8.08
N TYR A 91 12.71 13.58 7.59
CA TYR A 91 13.75 13.59 6.57
C TYR A 91 13.27 14.27 5.28
N PHE A 92 12.12 13.84 4.74
CA PHE A 92 11.56 14.45 3.53
C PHE A 92 11.24 15.93 3.70
N TRP A 93 10.68 16.31 4.86
CA TRP A 93 10.42 17.72 5.17
C TRP A 93 11.72 18.54 5.22
N LYS A 94 12.75 18.08 5.95
CA LYS A 94 14.02 18.80 6.11
C LYS A 94 14.79 18.96 4.81
N ARG A 95 14.72 17.97 3.91
CA ARG A 95 15.33 18.08 2.58
C ARG A 95 14.73 19.23 1.78
N GLY A 96 13.43 19.48 1.93
CA GLY A 96 12.73 20.62 1.31
C GLY A 96 12.63 20.59 -0.22
N VAL A 97 13.10 19.51 -0.86
CA VAL A 97 13.08 19.33 -2.33
C VAL A 97 11.91 18.47 -2.82
N THR A 98 11.17 17.81 -1.91
CA THR A 98 10.02 16.98 -2.27
C THR A 98 8.80 17.86 -2.54
N THR A 99 8.40 17.94 -3.80
CA THR A 99 7.32 18.80 -4.30
C THR A 99 5.97 18.07 -4.30
N TYR A 100 4.88 18.83 -4.25
CA TYR A 100 3.53 18.28 -4.36
C TYR A 100 3.21 17.90 -5.80
N ARG A 101 2.72 16.68 -6.02
CA ARG A 101 2.20 16.19 -7.30
C ARG A 101 1.06 15.20 -7.05
N PHE A 102 -0.14 15.57 -7.48
CA PHE A 102 -1.29 14.66 -7.38
C PHE A 102 -1.04 13.40 -8.22
N GLY A 103 -1.17 12.22 -7.60
CA GLY A 103 -0.74 10.94 -8.17
C GLY A 103 -1.39 10.60 -9.49
N LEU A 104 -2.67 10.94 -9.66
CA LEU A 104 -3.44 10.66 -10.88
C LEU A 104 -3.21 11.67 -12.02
N LYS A 105 -2.41 12.72 -11.80
CA LYS A 105 -2.08 13.69 -12.87
C LYS A 105 -0.82 13.25 -13.60
N PRO A 106 -0.63 13.67 -14.88
CA PRO A 106 0.61 13.39 -15.60
C PRO A 106 1.86 13.75 -14.78
N GLY A 107 2.82 12.82 -14.73
CA GLY A 107 4.01 12.91 -13.91
C GLY A 107 3.83 12.59 -12.42
N GLY A 108 2.62 12.20 -11.97
CA GLY A 108 2.35 11.67 -10.64
C GLY A 108 2.58 10.17 -10.55
N TYR A 109 2.88 9.64 -9.36
CA TYR A 109 3.31 8.26 -9.20
C TYR A 109 2.31 7.24 -9.75
N ALA A 110 1.01 7.42 -9.49
CA ALA A 110 -0.01 6.49 -9.94
C ALA A 110 -0.20 6.53 -11.45
N ALA A 111 -0.23 7.73 -12.06
CA ALA A 111 -0.31 7.89 -13.51
C ALA A 111 0.91 7.33 -14.26
N GLU A 112 2.06 7.21 -13.58
CA GLU A 112 3.30 6.65 -14.14
C GLU A 112 3.51 5.17 -13.72
N GLY A 113 2.57 4.57 -12.98
CA GLY A 113 2.64 3.21 -12.45
C GLY A 113 3.83 2.96 -11.52
N ARG A 114 4.23 3.97 -10.74
CA ARG A 114 5.36 3.91 -9.79
C ARG A 114 4.89 3.51 -8.40
N LEU A 115 5.67 2.70 -7.72
CA LEU A 115 5.58 2.52 -6.26
C LEU A 115 6.37 3.61 -5.53
N VAL A 116 7.46 4.11 -6.12
CA VAL A 116 8.36 5.08 -5.49
C VAL A 116 8.45 6.39 -6.28
N ASP A 117 8.25 7.51 -5.57
CA ASP A 117 8.68 8.85 -6.01
C ASP A 117 9.01 9.71 -4.77
N ASP A 118 10.30 9.82 -4.47
CA ASP A 118 10.84 10.51 -3.28
C ASP A 118 10.97 12.04 -3.48
N PHE A 119 10.68 12.53 -4.69
CA PHE A 119 10.81 13.95 -5.06
C PHE A 119 9.48 14.61 -5.44
N ARG A 120 8.46 13.82 -5.76
CA ARG A 120 7.11 14.30 -6.13
C ARG A 120 6.07 13.42 -5.45
N THR A 121 5.28 14.01 -4.58
CA THR A 121 4.36 13.24 -3.72
C THR A 121 3.04 13.97 -3.55
N ASP A 122 1.95 13.23 -3.35
CA ASP A 122 0.74 13.76 -2.75
C ASP A 122 0.63 13.25 -1.31
N CYS A 123 -0.50 13.50 -0.65
CA CYS A 123 -0.67 13.04 0.72
C CYS A 123 -0.59 11.50 0.81
N VAL A 124 -1.17 10.79 -0.16
CA VAL A 124 -1.27 9.32 -0.15
C VAL A 124 0.10 8.70 -0.34
N LEU A 125 0.84 9.08 -1.39
CA LEU A 125 2.19 8.58 -1.58
C LEU A 125 3.12 8.94 -0.43
N PHE A 126 2.96 10.12 0.18
CA PHE A 126 3.78 10.52 1.31
C PHE A 126 3.60 9.57 2.51
N VAL A 127 2.35 9.21 2.83
CA VAL A 127 2.05 8.23 3.88
C VAL A 127 2.52 6.84 3.48
N TYR A 128 2.26 6.38 2.25
CA TYR A 128 2.79 5.11 1.76
C TYR A 128 4.31 5.04 1.93
N ARG A 129 5.03 6.01 1.37
CA ARG A 129 6.48 5.97 1.31
C ARG A 129 7.12 6.01 2.69
N THR A 130 6.64 6.88 3.58
CA THR A 130 7.17 6.98 4.95
C THR A 130 6.88 5.74 5.78
N THR A 131 5.71 5.12 5.61
CA THR A 131 5.35 3.89 6.33
C THR A 131 6.10 2.67 5.81
N GLU A 132 6.27 2.53 4.49
CA GLU A 132 7.07 1.48 3.86
C GLU A 132 8.53 1.57 4.28
N LEU A 133 9.15 2.75 4.13
CA LEU A 133 10.53 2.98 4.55
C LEU A 133 10.74 2.76 6.06
N GLY A 134 9.77 3.15 6.90
CA GLY A 134 9.83 2.95 8.34
C GLY A 134 9.72 1.48 8.78
N ARG A 135 9.15 0.62 7.94
CA ARG A 135 8.93 -0.81 8.20
C ARG A 135 10.02 -1.70 7.60
N SER A 136 10.89 -1.17 6.75
CA SER A 136 11.92 -1.92 6.05
C SER A 136 13.32 -1.72 6.65
N SER A 137 14.23 -2.60 6.25
CA SER A 137 15.66 -2.60 6.56
C SER A 137 16.56 -2.35 5.34
N SER A 138 15.98 -2.35 4.13
CA SER A 138 16.66 -1.94 2.89
C SER A 138 15.71 -1.26 1.90
N ALA A 139 16.27 -0.56 0.90
CA ALA A 139 15.55 0.02 -0.23
C ALA A 139 14.75 -1.04 -1.00
N LEU A 140 15.37 -2.20 -1.25
CA LEU A 140 14.73 -3.35 -1.90
C LEU A 140 13.49 -3.80 -1.13
N GLU A 141 13.64 -4.03 0.17
CA GLU A 141 12.54 -4.45 1.03
C GLU A 141 11.42 -3.40 1.06
N ALA A 142 11.74 -2.11 1.04
CA ALA A 142 10.72 -1.06 0.99
C ALA A 142 9.88 -1.10 -0.28
N VAL A 143 10.45 -1.47 -1.44
CA VAL A 143 9.67 -1.66 -2.67
C VAL A 143 8.81 -2.91 -2.60
N GLN A 144 9.33 -4.01 -2.04
CA GLN A 144 8.54 -5.23 -1.80
C GLN A 144 7.34 -4.93 -0.90
N PHE A 145 7.55 -4.16 0.16
CA PHE A 145 6.48 -3.68 1.04
C PHE A 145 5.47 -2.81 0.31
N ALA A 146 5.93 -1.88 -0.52
CA ALA A 146 5.04 -1.01 -1.28
C ALA A 146 4.09 -1.83 -2.16
N PHE A 147 4.61 -2.85 -2.85
CA PHE A 147 3.79 -3.77 -3.62
C PHE A 147 2.80 -4.53 -2.72
N GLY A 148 3.30 -5.22 -1.70
CA GLY A 148 2.49 -6.09 -0.85
C GLY A 148 1.44 -5.38 0.02
N THR A 149 1.62 -4.09 0.28
CA THR A 149 0.66 -3.29 1.05
C THR A 149 -0.38 -2.61 0.17
N ARG A 150 0.01 -2.06 -0.99
CA ARG A 150 -0.91 -1.33 -1.88
C ARG A 150 -1.75 -2.25 -2.76
N PHE A 151 -1.21 -3.40 -3.17
CA PHE A 151 -1.86 -4.39 -4.02
C PHE A 151 -2.06 -5.69 -3.25
N TYR A 152 -2.76 -5.60 -2.12
CA TYR A 152 -2.82 -6.69 -1.14
C TYR A 152 -3.47 -7.95 -1.72
N GLY A 153 -2.69 -9.04 -1.79
CA GLY A 153 -3.14 -10.32 -2.35
C GLY A 153 -3.01 -10.45 -3.88
N ALA A 154 -2.53 -9.42 -4.56
CA ALA A 154 -2.29 -9.44 -6.00
C ALA A 154 -1.06 -10.30 -6.37
N SER A 155 -1.13 -10.94 -7.53
CA SER A 155 0.06 -11.55 -8.15
C SER A 155 0.78 -10.55 -9.06
N LEU A 156 2.08 -10.70 -9.26
CA LEU A 156 2.84 -9.83 -10.19
C LEU A 156 2.26 -9.85 -11.61
N GLU A 157 1.84 -11.02 -12.09
CA GLU A 157 1.23 -11.19 -13.43
C GLU A 157 -0.10 -10.42 -13.59
N GLU A 158 -0.79 -10.12 -12.49
CA GLU A 158 -2.07 -9.41 -12.49
C GLU A 158 -1.91 -7.90 -12.57
N VAL A 159 -0.86 -7.35 -11.96
CA VAL A 159 -0.74 -5.90 -11.72
C VAL A 159 0.55 -5.28 -12.25
N VAL A 160 1.56 -6.06 -12.66
CA VAL A 160 2.85 -5.53 -13.17
C VAL A 160 2.95 -5.72 -14.67
N ASP A 161 3.21 -4.63 -15.40
CA ASP A 161 3.43 -4.66 -16.85
C ASP A 161 4.86 -5.10 -17.23
N GLU A 162 5.10 -5.25 -18.54
CA GLU A 162 6.41 -5.66 -19.05
C GLU A 162 7.53 -4.64 -18.80
N GLU A 163 7.21 -3.38 -18.49
CA GLU A 163 8.15 -2.33 -18.13
C GLU A 163 8.40 -2.25 -16.61
N GLY A 164 7.70 -3.03 -15.79
CA GLY A 164 7.80 -3.01 -14.33
C GLY A 164 6.91 -1.97 -13.66
N ARG A 165 5.94 -1.39 -14.38
CA ARG A 165 4.93 -0.47 -13.81
C ARG A 165 3.80 -1.26 -13.17
N VAL A 166 3.21 -0.68 -12.13
CA VAL A 166 2.01 -1.24 -11.48
C VAL A 166 0.72 -0.59 -12.00
N ASP A 167 -0.34 -1.38 -12.14
CA ASP A 167 -1.66 -0.92 -12.58
C ASP A 167 -2.52 -0.44 -11.41
N TYR A 168 -2.52 0.87 -11.16
CA TYR A 168 -3.33 1.51 -10.12
C TYR A 168 -4.85 1.51 -10.37
N ASP A 169 -5.30 1.18 -11.59
CA ASP A 169 -6.72 1.01 -11.92
C ASP A 169 -7.21 -0.42 -11.62
N SER A 170 -6.30 -1.33 -11.25
CA SER A 170 -6.64 -2.70 -10.89
C SER A 170 -7.51 -2.77 -9.63
N PRO A 171 -8.58 -3.58 -9.60
CA PRO A 171 -9.51 -3.64 -8.47
C PRO A 171 -8.92 -4.24 -7.18
N VAL A 172 -7.70 -4.80 -7.25
CA VAL A 172 -6.96 -5.29 -6.07
C VAL A 172 -6.06 -4.22 -5.45
N HIS A 173 -5.97 -3.04 -6.07
CA HIS A 173 -5.35 -1.86 -5.47
C HIS A 173 -6.27 -1.31 -4.38
N LEU A 174 -5.71 -1.06 -3.19
CA LEU A 174 -6.41 -0.37 -2.10
C LEU A 174 -6.44 1.12 -2.39
N ASP A 175 -7.46 1.54 -3.12
CA ASP A 175 -7.60 2.84 -3.78
C ASP A 175 -8.13 3.96 -2.85
N TYR A 176 -8.81 3.59 -1.76
CA TYR A 176 -9.43 4.53 -0.83
C TYR A 176 -8.91 4.41 0.60
N ALA A 177 -8.76 5.56 1.27
CA ALA A 177 -8.25 5.63 2.63
C ALA A 177 -9.12 4.87 3.64
N GLU A 178 -10.43 4.77 3.41
CA GLU A 178 -11.34 3.96 4.22
C GLU A 178 -10.96 2.47 4.21
N GLU A 179 -10.55 1.94 3.05
CA GLU A 179 -10.08 0.56 2.90
C GLU A 179 -8.70 0.37 3.49
N MET A 180 -7.82 1.38 3.35
CA MET A 180 -6.53 1.39 4.04
C MET A 180 -6.71 1.29 5.56
N ILE A 181 -7.59 2.11 6.14
CA ILE A 181 -7.94 2.05 7.58
C ILE A 181 -8.52 0.67 7.93
N GLY A 182 -9.52 0.20 7.17
CA GLY A 182 -10.23 -1.05 7.44
C GLY A 182 -9.36 -2.31 7.30
N SER A 183 -8.33 -2.28 6.46
CA SER A 183 -7.41 -3.40 6.24
C SER A 183 -6.53 -3.72 7.47
N GLY A 184 -6.28 -2.72 8.33
CA GLY A 184 -5.30 -2.81 9.41
C GLY A 184 -3.84 -2.84 8.97
N ILE A 185 -3.55 -2.85 7.66
CA ILE A 185 -2.18 -2.86 7.10
C ILE A 185 -1.44 -1.56 7.45
N TRP A 186 -2.16 -0.44 7.52
CA TRP A 186 -1.67 0.88 7.93
C TRP A 186 -1.85 1.13 9.44
N GLY A 187 -1.84 0.05 10.22
CA GLY A 187 -1.88 0.10 11.67
C GLY A 187 -3.28 -0.08 12.24
N ARG A 188 -3.31 -0.31 13.55
CA ARG A 188 -4.54 -0.46 14.35
C ARG A 188 -5.20 0.90 14.52
N ASP A 189 -6.52 0.96 14.37
CA ASP A 189 -7.30 2.15 14.72
C ASP A 189 -7.21 2.42 16.24
N ILE A 190 -6.71 3.60 16.60
CA ILE A 190 -6.57 4.07 17.99
C ILE A 190 -7.51 5.23 18.31
N THR A 191 -8.41 5.59 17.42
CA THR A 191 -9.22 6.82 17.50
C THR A 191 -10.02 6.90 18.81
N ASP A 192 -10.60 5.78 19.25
CA ASP A 192 -11.36 5.67 20.51
C ASP A 192 -10.51 5.91 21.77
N SER A 193 -9.18 5.77 21.68
CA SER A 193 -8.27 6.06 22.80
C SER A 193 -7.95 7.55 22.94
N LEU A 194 -8.23 8.35 21.91
CA LEU A 194 -7.90 9.77 21.85
C LEU A 194 -9.09 10.68 22.15
N SER A 195 -10.32 10.18 22.01
CA SER A 195 -11.55 10.94 22.25
C SER A 195 -12.77 10.01 22.21
N VAL A 196 -13.91 10.52 22.68
CA VAL A 196 -15.21 10.00 22.25
C VAL A 196 -15.29 10.08 20.72
N THR A 197 -15.66 8.97 20.08
CA THR A 197 -15.92 8.91 18.64
C THR A 197 -17.41 9.02 18.33
N VAL A 198 -17.70 9.60 17.17
CA VAL A 198 -19.05 9.71 16.62
C VAL A 198 -19.09 9.04 15.25
N ALA A 199 -20.25 8.49 14.90
CA ALA A 199 -20.48 7.95 13.57
C ALA A 199 -20.65 9.10 12.57
N ASP A 200 -20.09 8.99 11.37
CA ASP A 200 -20.30 9.96 10.30
C ASP A 200 -21.72 9.82 9.71
N PRO A 201 -22.61 10.80 9.88
CA PRO A 201 -24.00 10.67 9.45
C PRO A 201 -24.20 10.81 7.94
N ALA A 202 -23.19 11.27 7.19
CA ALA A 202 -23.35 11.62 5.78
C ALA A 202 -22.97 10.49 4.81
N GLY A 203 -21.89 9.75 5.11
CA GLY A 203 -21.34 8.73 4.20
C GLY A 203 -20.98 9.26 2.80
N THR A 204 -20.87 8.35 1.85
CA THR A 204 -20.77 8.55 0.39
C THR A 204 -21.58 7.46 -0.33
N GLU A 205 -21.55 7.43 -1.66
CA GLU A 205 -22.14 6.34 -2.44
C GLU A 205 -21.46 4.99 -2.18
N ARG A 206 -20.13 4.99 -1.95
CA ARG A 206 -19.32 3.78 -1.68
C ARG A 206 -19.35 3.39 -0.20
N TYR A 207 -19.36 4.37 0.71
CA TYR A 207 -19.28 4.14 2.15
C TYR A 207 -20.54 4.64 2.86
N PRO A 208 -21.43 3.73 3.32
CA PRO A 208 -22.70 4.11 3.95
C PRO A 208 -22.56 5.03 5.16
N ALA A 209 -23.56 5.88 5.33
CA ALA A 209 -23.71 6.70 6.52
C ALA A 209 -23.70 5.83 7.80
N GLY A 210 -22.92 6.24 8.78
CA GLY A 210 -22.81 5.61 10.09
C GLY A 210 -21.69 4.57 10.21
N GLU A 211 -21.06 4.14 9.11
CA GLU A 211 -19.99 3.12 9.16
C GLU A 211 -18.66 3.68 9.65
N LEU A 212 -18.22 4.81 9.09
CA LEU A 212 -17.00 5.48 9.55
C LEU A 212 -17.24 6.14 10.90
N ARG A 213 -16.42 5.79 11.90
CA ARG A 213 -16.37 6.48 13.19
C ARG A 213 -15.14 7.37 13.25
N TYR A 214 -15.27 8.56 13.82
CA TYR A 214 -14.16 9.51 13.90
C TYR A 214 -14.20 10.30 15.21
N ALA A 215 -13.06 10.85 15.61
CA ALA A 215 -12.94 11.76 16.74
C ALA A 215 -13.16 13.22 16.26
N PRO A 216 -14.18 13.94 16.77
CA PRO A 216 -14.42 15.34 16.42
C PRO A 216 -13.22 16.22 16.74
N LYS A 217 -12.85 17.12 15.82
CA LYS A 217 -11.58 17.88 15.94
C LYS A 217 -11.45 18.74 17.20
N ASN A 218 -12.59 19.14 17.78
CA ASN A 218 -12.66 19.95 19.00
C ASN A 218 -12.63 19.12 20.29
N LEU A 219 -12.65 17.78 20.20
CA LEU A 219 -12.64 16.86 21.35
C LEU A 219 -11.38 15.98 21.41
N LEU A 220 -10.51 16.07 20.40
CA LEU A 220 -9.27 15.28 20.31
C LEU A 220 -8.29 15.57 21.44
N ASP A 221 -7.86 14.52 22.15
CA ASP A 221 -6.66 14.55 22.98
C ASP A 221 -5.40 14.35 22.12
N LEU A 222 -4.77 15.46 21.76
CA LEU A 222 -3.52 15.42 21.00
C LEU A 222 -2.31 14.94 21.82
N SER A 223 -2.45 14.82 23.15
CA SER A 223 -1.36 14.36 24.03
C SER A 223 -1.16 12.84 23.96
N GLY A 224 -2.20 12.07 23.60
CA GLY A 224 -2.14 10.62 23.40
C GLY A 224 -1.53 10.16 22.07
N LEU A 225 -1.26 11.10 21.16
CA LEU A 225 -0.61 10.83 19.88
C LEU A 225 0.89 10.56 20.05
N MET A 226 1.42 9.65 19.23
CA MET A 226 2.82 9.22 19.22
C MET A 226 3.47 9.46 17.86
N ASP A 227 4.80 9.38 17.82
CA ASP A 227 5.56 9.41 16.57
C ASP A 227 5.09 8.30 15.62
N GLY A 228 4.82 8.68 14.37
CA GLY A 228 4.45 7.74 13.32
C GLY A 228 2.97 7.39 13.28
N ASP A 229 2.14 7.92 14.18
CA ASP A 229 0.69 7.84 14.03
C ASP A 229 0.28 8.47 12.71
N ILE A 230 -0.62 7.80 11.99
CA ILE A 230 -1.18 8.29 10.73
C ILE A 230 -2.51 8.94 11.08
N VAL A 231 -2.67 10.20 10.68
CA VAL A 231 -3.92 10.94 10.85
C VAL A 231 -4.66 11.02 9.52
N TRP A 232 -5.94 10.63 9.54
CA TRP A 232 -6.83 10.59 8.39
C TRP A 232 -7.91 11.64 8.58
N PHE A 233 -7.89 12.70 7.76
CA PHE A 233 -8.76 13.86 7.94
C PHE A 233 -10.14 13.61 7.34
N VAL A 234 -11.16 13.57 8.20
CA VAL A 234 -12.54 13.36 7.78
C VAL A 234 -13.14 14.67 7.27
N ALA A 235 -13.58 14.64 6.02
CA ALA A 235 -14.16 15.78 5.31
C ALA A 235 -15.51 16.20 5.92
N ASP A 236 -15.69 17.51 6.09
CA ASP A 236 -16.93 18.13 6.54
C ASP A 236 -17.84 18.43 5.34
N GLU A 237 -18.91 17.66 5.19
CA GLU A 237 -19.96 17.79 4.18
C GLU A 237 -20.64 19.18 4.16
N ARG A 238 -20.50 19.95 5.23
CA ARG A 238 -21.08 21.30 5.31
C ARG A 238 -20.23 22.32 4.55
N THR A 239 -18.95 22.02 4.34
CA THR A 239 -18.02 22.87 3.56
C THR A 239 -18.05 22.53 2.07
N GLU A 240 -17.71 23.48 1.21
CA GLU A 240 -17.62 23.24 -0.22
C GLU A 240 -16.55 22.20 -0.56
N ALA A 241 -15.33 22.38 -0.04
CA ALA A 241 -14.24 21.44 -0.25
C ALA A 241 -14.57 20.02 0.26
N GLY A 242 -15.25 19.91 1.41
CA GLY A 242 -15.64 18.60 1.93
C GLY A 242 -16.73 17.92 1.10
N ARG A 243 -17.65 18.68 0.48
CA ARG A 243 -18.58 18.12 -0.52
C ARG A 243 -17.86 17.62 -1.76
N SER A 244 -16.83 18.33 -2.23
CA SER A 244 -16.02 17.87 -3.38
C SER A 244 -15.30 16.56 -3.09
N VAL A 245 -14.76 16.39 -1.88
CA VAL A 245 -14.16 15.12 -1.43
C VAL A 245 -15.19 14.00 -1.47
N ARG A 246 -16.39 14.22 -0.91
CA ARG A 246 -17.47 13.22 -0.90
C ARG A 246 -18.00 12.87 -2.27
N ALA A 247 -18.07 13.85 -3.18
CA ALA A 247 -18.44 13.61 -4.56
C ALA A 247 -17.43 12.73 -5.32
N ALA A 248 -16.20 12.64 -4.84
CA ALA A 248 -15.19 11.70 -5.35
C ALA A 248 -15.28 10.31 -4.71
N GLY A 249 -16.30 10.03 -3.89
CA GLY A 249 -16.56 8.70 -3.32
C GLY A 249 -15.94 8.43 -1.94
N THR A 250 -15.17 9.37 -1.38
CA THR A 250 -14.47 9.20 -0.09
C THR A 250 -14.92 10.20 0.97
N GLN A 251 -14.83 9.80 2.23
CA GLN A 251 -15.02 10.63 3.43
C GLN A 251 -13.69 11.19 3.95
N ILE A 252 -12.55 10.59 3.57
CA ILE A 252 -11.20 11.04 3.95
C ILE A 252 -10.64 11.96 2.86
N GLY A 253 -10.37 13.22 3.22
CA GLY A 253 -9.91 14.22 2.25
C GLY A 253 -8.41 14.53 2.28
N HIS A 254 -7.72 14.12 3.35
CA HIS A 254 -6.30 14.40 3.52
C HIS A 254 -5.69 13.46 4.57
N LEU A 255 -4.36 13.38 4.61
CA LEU A 255 -3.64 12.51 5.53
C LEU A 255 -2.20 12.97 5.76
N GLY A 256 -1.60 12.51 6.85
CA GLY A 256 -0.24 12.85 7.22
C GLY A 256 0.27 12.08 8.42
N ILE A 257 1.52 12.33 8.77
CA ILE A 257 2.27 11.62 9.82
C ILE A 257 2.45 12.53 11.03
N VAL A 258 2.22 11.98 12.22
CA VAL A 258 2.48 12.66 13.48
C VAL A 258 3.97 12.64 13.84
N ARG A 259 4.47 13.79 14.28
CA ARG A 259 5.76 13.93 14.97
C ARG A 259 5.57 14.62 16.31
N ARG A 260 6.11 14.03 17.37
CA ARG A 260 6.19 14.58 18.73
C ARG A 260 7.48 15.38 18.85
N ASP A 261 7.34 16.70 18.86
CA ASP A 261 8.44 17.60 19.19
C ASP A 261 8.32 18.06 20.66
N PRO A 262 9.40 18.61 21.25
CA PRO A 262 9.36 19.20 22.59
C PRO A 262 8.32 20.31 22.75
N ASP A 263 7.98 21.01 21.67
CA ASP A 263 7.00 22.10 21.63
C ASP A 263 5.59 21.63 21.20
N GLY A 264 5.36 20.31 21.13
CA GLY A 264 4.05 19.69 20.99
C GLY A 264 3.90 18.80 19.75
N THR A 265 2.66 18.37 19.50
CA THR A 265 2.32 17.49 18.39
C THR A 265 2.32 18.24 17.06
N LYS A 266 3.10 17.74 16.11
CA LYS A 266 3.18 18.25 14.74
C LYS A 266 2.54 17.28 13.76
N LEU A 267 2.01 17.85 12.70
CA LEU A 267 1.65 17.17 11.47
C LEU A 267 2.77 17.39 10.46
N ILE A 268 3.25 16.32 9.85
CA ILE A 268 4.05 16.37 8.62
C ILE A 268 3.18 15.81 7.50
N HIS A 269 3.03 16.55 6.41
CA HIS A 269 2.17 16.15 5.30
C HIS A 269 2.60 16.78 3.98
N ALA A 270 2.22 16.18 2.86
CA ALA A 270 2.31 16.82 1.56
C ALA A 270 1.18 17.84 1.40
N ALA A 271 1.50 19.13 1.31
CA ALA A 271 0.54 20.21 1.23
C ALA A 271 0.37 20.68 -0.21
N ALA A 272 -0.81 20.50 -0.80
CA ALA A 272 -1.12 21.03 -2.14
C ALA A 272 -1.18 22.56 -2.17
N SER A 273 -1.75 23.14 -1.11
CA SER A 273 -1.98 24.57 -0.92
C SER A 273 -1.33 25.05 0.38
N GLY A 274 -1.15 26.37 0.48
CA GLY A 274 -0.57 26.99 1.67
C GLY A 274 -1.51 27.06 2.87
N LEU A 275 -0.92 27.30 4.03
CA LEU A 275 -1.60 27.68 5.26
C LEU A 275 -1.07 29.06 5.67
N GLU A 276 -1.92 30.08 5.56
CA GLU A 276 -1.55 31.47 5.80
C GLU A 276 -0.79 31.64 7.13
N GLY A 277 0.36 32.30 7.09
CA GLY A 277 1.21 32.52 8.26
C GLY A 277 2.04 31.31 8.72
N HIS A 278 1.97 30.17 8.02
CA HIS A 278 2.75 28.97 8.34
C HIS A 278 3.61 28.49 7.16
N TYR A 279 3.01 28.31 5.97
CA TYR A 279 3.71 27.84 4.78
C TYR A 279 2.96 28.16 3.48
N GLU A 280 3.67 28.12 2.34
CA GLU A 280 3.12 28.42 1.01
C GLU A 280 2.46 27.21 0.33
N GLY A 281 2.86 25.99 0.72
CA GLY A 281 2.38 24.74 0.13
C GLY A 281 3.19 24.34 -1.10
N GLY A 282 2.71 23.35 -1.84
CA GLY A 282 3.38 22.78 -3.00
C GLY A 282 4.54 21.83 -2.67
N LYS A 283 4.66 21.37 -1.42
CA LYS A 283 5.73 20.48 -0.92
C LYS A 283 5.34 19.77 0.38
N VAL A 284 6.24 18.97 0.93
CA VAL A 284 6.11 18.43 2.29
C VAL A 284 6.30 19.54 3.32
N GLU A 285 5.34 19.70 4.22
CA GLU A 285 5.30 20.75 5.24
C GLU A 285 5.13 20.17 6.65
N LYS A 286 5.59 20.91 7.65
CA LYS A 286 5.47 20.58 9.08
C LYS A 286 4.78 21.72 9.83
N VAL A 287 3.73 21.41 10.57
CA VAL A 287 2.88 22.40 11.25
C VAL A 287 2.37 21.86 12.59
N PRO A 288 2.15 22.68 13.63
CA PRO A 288 1.44 22.22 14.83
C PRO A 288 0.05 21.68 14.47
N LEU A 289 -0.25 20.43 14.86
CA LEU A 289 -1.50 19.76 14.47
C LEU A 289 -2.73 20.49 15.00
N ALA A 290 -2.67 21.01 16.24
CA ALA A 290 -3.73 21.83 16.81
C ALA A 290 -4.05 23.06 15.94
N THR A 291 -3.02 23.74 15.45
CA THR A 291 -3.18 24.91 14.58
C THR A 291 -3.79 24.52 13.23
N TYR A 292 -3.37 23.41 12.65
CA TYR A 292 -3.92 22.91 11.38
C TYR A 292 -5.42 22.59 11.51
N LEU A 293 -5.82 21.84 12.55
CA LEU A 293 -7.22 21.51 12.80
C LEU A 293 -8.10 22.75 13.04
N ALA A 294 -7.57 23.76 13.73
CA ALA A 294 -8.27 25.00 14.01
C ALA A 294 -8.47 25.87 12.77
N ARG A 295 -7.51 25.90 11.84
CA ARG A 295 -7.53 26.79 10.68
C ARG A 295 -8.13 26.18 9.43
N VAL A 296 -8.06 24.85 9.26
CA VAL A 296 -8.62 24.20 8.09
C VAL A 296 -10.06 23.76 8.38
N GLU A 297 -11.01 24.52 7.84
CA GLU A 297 -12.44 24.29 8.06
C GLU A 297 -12.96 23.02 7.40
N THR A 298 -12.32 22.55 6.32
CA THR A 298 -12.70 21.36 5.55
C THR A 298 -12.79 20.10 6.40
N TRP A 299 -12.10 20.04 7.55
CA TRP A 299 -12.03 18.84 8.38
C TRP A 299 -12.97 18.96 9.58
N LYS A 300 -13.82 17.94 9.80
CA LYS A 300 -14.67 17.85 11.00
C LYS A 300 -14.06 17.00 12.12
N GLY A 301 -13.07 16.18 11.79
CA GLY A 301 -12.37 15.34 12.76
C GLY A 301 -11.35 14.42 12.11
N LEU A 302 -10.86 13.46 12.90
CA LEU A 302 -9.81 12.52 12.51
C LEU A 302 -10.21 11.08 12.78
N VAL A 303 -9.75 10.17 11.92
CA VAL A 303 -9.38 8.81 12.31
C VAL A 303 -7.87 8.80 12.55
N VAL A 304 -7.40 7.96 13.46
CA VAL A 304 -5.96 7.81 13.74
C VAL A 304 -5.61 6.33 13.79
N THR A 305 -4.59 5.92 13.03
CA THR A 305 -4.04 4.57 13.07
C THR A 305 -2.60 4.57 13.56
N ARG A 306 -2.20 3.48 14.24
CA ARG A 306 -0.85 3.29 14.79
C ARG A 306 -0.28 1.95 14.38
N ILE A 307 0.96 1.97 13.88
CA ILE A 307 1.73 0.76 13.58
C ILE A 307 2.59 0.45 14.82
N GLU A 308 2.30 -0.65 15.51
CA GLU A 308 2.97 -1.02 16.77
C GLU A 308 4.00 -2.14 16.59
N ASN A 309 3.78 -3.06 15.65
CA ASN A 309 4.68 -4.19 15.39
C ASN A 309 4.78 -4.50 13.90
N PHE A 310 5.96 -4.96 13.48
CA PHE A 310 6.19 -5.72 12.26
C PHE A 310 7.18 -6.84 12.54
#